data_AF-A0A914G3X0-F1
#
_entry.id   AF-A0A914G3X0-F1
#
_cell.length_a   1.000
_cell.length_b   1.000
_cell.length_c   1.000
_cell.angle_alpha   90.00
_cell.angle_beta   90.00
_cell.angle_gamma   90.00
#
_symmetry.space_group_name_H-M   'P 1'
#
loop_
_entity.id
_entity.type
_entity.pdbx_description
1 polymer ?
#
loop_
_entity_poly.entity_id
_entity_poly.type
_entity_poly.pdbx_seq_one_letter_code
_entity_poly.pdbx_strand_id
1 'polypeptide(L)'
;MYGAKKTLEVIIQIQKLFPPGARHFSRSQLLPFFESLFNHKDTDFISALRVCHELIDIDLVPDRKVFLEVAAKYLIEKLPYDEAFYKWSNACSMDNIVSGGNIFLEYVLSDKKIAIKLQEKRINQLVKLYEQVLTPNDLIAQLIVSLVSTGRLADAKVLWLKLDVHCKHFLSPLHNLGSDKFVDVDLVHIRDFAHLFEKCVLAEFKSKKRLKKKKVVASGEESSEDLPDGEETVKLEPIPDGDMAFLIKRWQPYKKRKYGKPQKIKKFEVKADQLEALVNTIQEVWFRLIKLKNDPKVVGVEELEQFLKRNNIPFSEKIHE
;
A
#
# COMPACT_ATOMS: atom_id res chain seq x y z
N MET A 1 -30.67 -22.84 -17.58
CA MET A 1 -31.35 -23.11 -16.29
C MET A 1 -30.53 -23.93 -15.29
N TYR A 2 -29.33 -24.45 -15.61
CA TYR A 2 -28.51 -25.24 -14.68
C TYR A 2 -27.73 -24.44 -13.61
N GLY A 3 -27.58 -23.11 -13.78
CA GLY A 3 -26.82 -22.26 -12.85
C GLY A 3 -27.58 -21.89 -11.57
N ALA A 4 -28.89 -21.62 -11.67
CA ALA A 4 -29.69 -21.12 -10.55
C ALA A 4 -29.82 -22.13 -9.40
N LYS A 5 -29.90 -23.44 -9.70
CA LYS A 5 -30.05 -24.50 -8.69
C LYS A 5 -28.76 -24.71 -7.88
N LYS A 6 -27.60 -24.66 -8.54
CA LYS A 6 -26.27 -24.70 -7.88
C LYS A 6 -26.01 -23.44 -7.08
N THR A 7 -26.38 -22.27 -7.61
CA THR A 7 -26.31 -21.01 -6.86
C THR A 7 -27.21 -21.05 -5.62
N LEU A 8 -28.42 -21.61 -5.71
CA LEU A 8 -29.29 -21.82 -4.55
C LEU A 8 -28.72 -22.82 -3.53
N GLU A 9 -28.11 -23.92 -3.97
CA GLU A 9 -27.47 -24.89 -3.07
C GLU A 9 -26.27 -24.27 -2.34
N VAL A 10 -25.47 -23.46 -3.04
CA VAL A 10 -24.38 -22.66 -2.45
C VAL A 10 -24.96 -21.64 -1.47
N ILE A 11 -26.03 -20.91 -1.83
CA ILE A 11 -26.74 -19.95 -0.95
C ILE A 11 -27.35 -20.65 0.28
N ILE A 12 -27.84 -21.88 0.17
CA ILE A 12 -28.37 -22.66 1.29
C ILE A 12 -27.24 -23.18 2.19
N GLN A 13 -26.11 -23.61 1.64
CA GLN A 13 -24.92 -23.95 2.43
C GLN A 13 -24.33 -22.73 3.13
N ILE A 14 -24.33 -21.59 2.42
CA ILE A 14 -24.08 -20.25 2.94
C ILE A 14 -25.00 -20.03 4.15
N GLN A 15 -26.32 -20.04 4.00
CA GLN A 15 -27.26 -19.81 5.11
C GLN A 15 -27.05 -20.72 6.33
N LYS A 16 -26.52 -21.94 6.14
CA LYS A 16 -26.16 -22.85 7.24
C LYS A 16 -24.87 -22.46 7.98
N LEU A 17 -23.96 -21.73 7.32
CA LEU A 17 -22.75 -21.15 7.91
C LEU A 17 -23.02 -19.78 8.56
N PHE A 18 -24.21 -19.20 8.37
CA PHE A 18 -24.53 -17.83 8.79
C PHE A 18 -25.55 -17.79 9.93
N PRO A 19 -25.21 -17.22 11.11
CA PRO A 19 -26.13 -17.13 12.22
C PRO A 19 -27.35 -16.25 11.87
N PRO A 20 -28.58 -16.65 12.28
CA PRO A 20 -29.77 -15.86 12.03
C PRO A 20 -29.67 -14.49 12.73
N GLY A 21 -29.82 -13.40 11.97
CA GLY A 21 -29.85 -12.02 12.48
C GLY A 21 -28.60 -11.17 12.23
N ALA A 22 -27.55 -11.70 11.61
CA ALA A 22 -26.40 -10.90 11.18
C ALA A 22 -26.81 -9.95 10.03
N ARG A 23 -26.65 -8.64 10.20
CA ARG A 23 -26.94 -7.66 9.14
C ARG A 23 -25.86 -7.65 8.07
N HIS A 24 -24.58 -7.62 8.46
CA HIS A 24 -23.42 -7.68 7.55
C HIS A 24 -22.33 -8.55 8.17
N PHE A 25 -21.53 -9.22 7.33
CA PHE A 25 -20.38 -10.00 7.79
C PHE A 25 -19.08 -9.21 7.76
N SER A 26 -18.21 -9.51 8.72
CA SER A 26 -16.85 -8.96 8.72
C SER A 26 -16.02 -9.54 7.58
N ARG A 27 -15.01 -8.79 7.12
CA ARG A 27 -14.09 -9.22 6.06
C ARG A 27 -13.41 -10.56 6.37
N SER A 28 -13.02 -10.80 7.63
CA SER A 28 -12.39 -12.06 8.06
C SER A 28 -13.32 -13.27 7.94
N GLN A 29 -14.63 -13.09 8.09
CA GLN A 29 -15.62 -14.15 7.89
C GLN A 29 -15.88 -14.45 6.41
N LEU A 30 -15.80 -13.42 5.56
CA LEU A 30 -16.10 -13.53 4.12
C LEU A 30 -14.93 -14.09 3.30
N LEU A 31 -13.68 -13.86 3.73
CA LEU A 31 -12.49 -14.29 2.99
C LEU A 31 -12.45 -15.82 2.73
N PRO A 32 -12.59 -16.71 3.73
CA PRO A 32 -12.54 -18.15 3.50
C PRO A 32 -13.67 -18.64 2.59
N PHE A 33 -14.84 -18.01 2.67
CA PHE A 33 -15.98 -18.33 1.82
C PHE A 33 -15.66 -18.04 0.35
N PHE A 34 -15.20 -16.83 0.03
CA PHE A 34 -14.85 -16.49 -1.35
C PHE A 34 -13.72 -17.35 -1.88
N GLU A 35 -12.71 -17.65 -1.05
CA GLU A 35 -11.62 -18.54 -1.43
C GLU A 35 -12.13 -19.94 -1.78
N SER A 36 -13.07 -20.48 -1.00
CA SER A 36 -13.71 -21.75 -1.30
C SER A 36 -14.54 -21.67 -2.58
N LEU A 37 -15.27 -20.58 -2.80
CA LEU A 37 -16.12 -20.38 -3.97
C LEU A 37 -15.31 -20.37 -5.27
N PHE A 38 -14.23 -19.60 -5.32
CA PHE A 38 -13.37 -19.51 -6.51
C PHE A 38 -12.57 -20.79 -6.77
N ASN A 39 -12.23 -21.56 -5.72
CA ASN A 39 -11.49 -22.82 -5.86
C ASN A 39 -12.40 -24.05 -6.03
N HIS A 40 -13.72 -23.90 -6.03
CA HIS A 40 -14.63 -25.02 -6.15
C HIS A 40 -14.55 -25.65 -7.55
N LYS A 41 -14.31 -26.97 -7.61
CA LYS A 41 -14.00 -27.70 -8.87
C LYS A 41 -15.06 -27.55 -9.96
N ASP A 42 -16.31 -27.36 -9.57
CA ASP A 42 -17.46 -27.27 -10.49
C ASP A 42 -17.94 -25.84 -10.76
N THR A 43 -17.18 -24.83 -10.31
CA THR A 43 -17.57 -23.42 -10.43
C THR A 43 -16.56 -22.70 -11.30
N ASP A 44 -16.98 -22.26 -12.49
CA ASP A 44 -16.15 -21.40 -13.32
C ASP A 44 -16.08 -19.96 -12.75
N PHE A 45 -15.08 -19.20 -13.19
CA PHE A 45 -14.84 -17.83 -12.71
C PHE A 45 -16.05 -16.91 -12.86
N ILE A 46 -16.79 -17.00 -13.96
CA ILE A 46 -17.96 -16.15 -14.23
C ILE A 46 -19.12 -16.53 -13.30
N SER A 47 -19.34 -17.83 -13.11
CA SER A 47 -20.33 -18.33 -12.15
C SER A 47 -20.00 -17.90 -10.70
N ALA A 48 -18.73 -17.97 -10.29
CA ALA A 48 -18.29 -17.50 -8.98
C ALA A 48 -18.54 -15.99 -8.81
N LEU A 49 -18.16 -15.17 -9.79
CA LEU A 49 -18.45 -13.73 -9.78
C LEU A 49 -19.94 -13.43 -9.67
N ARG A 50 -20.79 -14.15 -10.43
CA ARG A 50 -22.24 -13.95 -10.36
C ARG A 50 -22.76 -14.17 -8.94
N VAL A 51 -22.32 -15.24 -8.27
CA VAL A 51 -22.69 -15.50 -6.87
C VAL A 51 -22.22 -14.36 -5.96
N CYS A 52 -20.99 -13.85 -6.12
CA CYS A 52 -20.51 -12.70 -5.34
C CYS A 52 -21.38 -11.44 -5.53
N HIS A 53 -21.82 -11.17 -6.76
CA HIS A 53 -22.72 -10.05 -7.04
C HIS A 53 -24.09 -10.25 -6.39
N GLU A 54 -24.68 -11.44 -6.51
CA GLU A 54 -25.96 -11.77 -5.87
C GLU A 54 -25.88 -11.59 -4.34
N LEU A 55 -24.76 -11.94 -3.70
CA LEU A 55 -24.55 -11.75 -2.26
C LEU A 55 -24.50 -10.29 -1.81
N ILE A 56 -24.09 -9.37 -2.69
CA ILE A 56 -24.18 -7.93 -2.44
C ILE A 56 -25.61 -7.46 -2.60
N ASP A 57 -26.30 -7.92 -3.65
CA ASP A 57 -27.66 -7.50 -3.94
C ASP A 57 -28.64 -7.87 -2.81
N ILE A 58 -28.32 -8.88 -2.00
CA ILE A 58 -29.07 -9.29 -0.80
C ILE A 58 -28.46 -8.77 0.52
N ASP A 59 -27.56 -7.77 0.47
CA ASP A 59 -26.94 -7.10 1.62
C ASP A 59 -26.15 -7.99 2.59
N LEU A 60 -25.75 -9.20 2.17
CA LEU A 60 -24.91 -10.08 3.00
C LEU A 60 -23.43 -9.67 2.96
N VAL A 61 -23.00 -9.05 1.85
CA VAL A 61 -21.62 -8.60 1.63
C VAL A 61 -21.62 -7.07 1.49
N PRO A 62 -20.85 -6.34 2.31
CA PRO A 62 -20.92 -4.88 2.36
C PRO A 62 -20.27 -4.19 1.15
N ASP A 63 -19.25 -4.81 0.55
CA ASP A 63 -18.60 -4.25 -0.63
C ASP A 63 -17.99 -5.31 -1.57
N ARG A 64 -17.73 -4.89 -2.81
CA ARG A 64 -17.13 -5.76 -3.83
C ARG A 64 -15.63 -6.00 -3.64
N LYS A 65 -14.93 -5.14 -2.88
CA LYS A 65 -13.47 -5.15 -2.73
C LYS A 65 -12.99 -6.48 -2.18
N VAL A 66 -13.71 -7.01 -1.17
CA VAL A 66 -13.32 -8.26 -0.50
C VAL A 66 -13.18 -9.43 -1.48
N PHE A 67 -14.15 -9.65 -2.38
CA PHE A 67 -14.05 -10.77 -3.32
C PHE A 67 -13.19 -10.44 -4.55
N LEU A 68 -13.05 -9.17 -4.94
CA LEU A 68 -12.20 -8.79 -6.08
C LEU A 68 -10.72 -9.06 -5.81
N GLU A 69 -10.27 -8.91 -4.56
CA GLU A 69 -8.92 -9.31 -4.14
C GLU A 69 -8.74 -10.84 -4.21
N VAL A 70 -9.73 -11.60 -3.74
CA VAL A 70 -9.71 -13.07 -3.81
C VAL A 70 -9.71 -13.54 -5.27
N ALA A 71 -10.52 -12.90 -6.12
CA ALA A 71 -10.59 -13.15 -7.55
C ALA A 71 -9.24 -12.89 -8.24
N ALA A 72 -8.59 -11.76 -7.94
CA ALA A 72 -7.27 -11.42 -8.46
C ALA A 72 -6.23 -12.49 -8.10
N LYS A 73 -6.22 -12.92 -6.83
CA LYS A 73 -5.33 -13.98 -6.36
C LYS A 73 -5.59 -15.32 -7.06
N TYR A 74 -6.85 -15.72 -7.16
CA TYR A 74 -7.23 -16.93 -7.86
C TYR A 74 -6.76 -16.92 -9.33
N LEU A 75 -6.99 -15.80 -10.04
CA LEU A 75 -6.64 -15.68 -11.45
C LEU A 75 -5.13 -15.74 -11.68
N ILE A 76 -4.33 -15.03 -10.87
CA ILE A 76 -2.87 -14.99 -11.05
C ILE A 76 -2.20 -16.34 -10.73
N GLU A 77 -2.80 -17.14 -9.85
CA GLU A 77 -2.33 -18.50 -9.52
C GLU A 77 -2.66 -19.53 -10.62
N LYS A 78 -3.70 -19.28 -11.43
CA LYS A 78 -4.24 -20.27 -12.38
C LYS A 78 -3.96 -19.95 -13.84
N LEU A 79 -3.72 -18.68 -14.18
CA LEU A 79 -3.64 -18.22 -15.56
C LEU A 79 -2.35 -17.43 -15.80
N PRO A 80 -1.86 -17.39 -17.06
CA PRO A 80 -0.82 -16.45 -17.45
C PRO A 80 -1.25 -15.00 -17.15
N TYR A 81 -0.29 -14.15 -16.76
CA TYR A 81 -0.55 -12.77 -16.34
C TYR A 81 -1.52 -12.00 -17.26
N ASP A 82 -1.28 -12.02 -18.57
CA ASP A 82 -2.07 -11.19 -19.50
C ASP A 82 -3.54 -11.64 -19.57
N GLU A 83 -3.79 -12.94 -19.42
CA GLU A 83 -5.15 -13.50 -19.36
C GLU A 83 -5.81 -13.23 -18.00
N ALA A 84 -5.07 -13.43 -16.91
CA ALA A 84 -5.51 -13.12 -15.56
C ALA A 84 -5.90 -11.64 -15.42
N PHE A 85 -5.03 -10.75 -15.89
CA PHE A 85 -5.22 -9.31 -15.86
C PHE A 85 -6.45 -8.91 -16.65
N TYR A 86 -6.63 -9.43 -17.87
CA TYR A 86 -7.80 -9.11 -18.69
C TYR A 86 -9.12 -9.51 -18.01
N LYS A 87 -9.20 -10.72 -17.46
CA LYS A 87 -10.40 -11.19 -16.74
C LYS A 87 -10.70 -10.35 -15.51
N TRP A 88 -9.69 -10.06 -14.70
CA TRP A 88 -9.83 -9.21 -13.52
C TRP A 88 -10.21 -7.77 -13.89
N SER A 89 -9.52 -7.15 -14.86
CA SER A 89 -9.76 -5.76 -15.25
C SER A 89 -11.17 -5.55 -15.81
N ASN A 90 -11.70 -6.54 -16.53
CA ASN A 90 -13.08 -6.48 -17.03
C ASN A 90 -14.08 -6.50 -15.88
N ALA A 91 -13.88 -7.39 -14.88
CA ALA A 91 -14.72 -7.42 -13.69
C ALA A 91 -14.66 -6.09 -12.91
N CYS A 92 -13.47 -5.51 -12.77
CA CYS A 92 -13.25 -4.20 -12.13
C CYS A 92 -13.95 -3.05 -12.87
N SER A 93 -13.86 -3.03 -14.21
CA SER A 93 -14.34 -1.92 -15.04
C SER A 93 -15.86 -1.75 -15.02
N MET A 94 -16.61 -2.83 -14.81
CA MET A 94 -18.07 -2.76 -14.69
C MET A 94 -18.51 -1.92 -13.49
N ASP A 95 -17.66 -1.85 -12.46
CA ASP A 95 -18.00 -1.27 -11.16
C ASP A 95 -17.15 -0.05 -10.79
N ASN A 96 -16.19 0.35 -11.63
CA ASN A 96 -15.19 1.38 -11.32
C ASN A 96 -14.43 1.09 -10.00
N ILE A 97 -14.16 -0.19 -9.70
CA ILE A 97 -13.41 -0.63 -8.50
C ILE A 97 -12.16 -1.40 -8.92
N VAL A 98 -10.99 -1.02 -8.43
CA VAL A 98 -9.67 -1.59 -8.79
C VAL A 98 -9.00 -2.36 -7.64
N SER A 99 -9.82 -2.95 -6.77
CA SER A 99 -9.35 -3.77 -5.66
C SER A 99 -8.71 -5.07 -6.15
N GLY A 100 -7.59 -5.47 -5.55
CA GLY A 100 -6.77 -6.61 -5.97
C GLY A 100 -5.67 -6.27 -6.99
N GLY A 101 -5.59 -5.04 -7.50
CA GLY A 101 -4.53 -4.68 -8.45
C GLY A 101 -3.11 -4.66 -7.84
N ASN A 102 -3.00 -4.53 -6.52
CA ASN A 102 -1.75 -4.70 -5.79
C ASN A 102 -1.17 -6.12 -5.96
N ILE A 103 -2.03 -7.15 -6.05
CA ILE A 103 -1.61 -8.54 -6.28
C ILE A 103 -0.95 -8.68 -7.66
N PHE A 104 -1.53 -8.07 -8.69
CA PHE A 104 -0.94 -8.03 -10.03
C PHE A 104 0.36 -7.25 -10.06
N LEU A 105 0.42 -6.14 -9.31
CA LEU A 105 1.61 -5.30 -9.25
C LEU A 105 2.76 -6.04 -8.55
N GLU A 106 2.51 -6.66 -7.40
CA GLU A 106 3.46 -7.49 -6.67
C GLU A 106 3.93 -8.68 -7.51
N TYR A 107 3.03 -9.34 -8.26
CA TYR A 107 3.40 -10.42 -9.17
C TYR A 107 4.43 -9.96 -10.22
N VAL A 108 4.18 -8.81 -10.85
CA VAL A 108 5.07 -8.23 -11.88
C VAL A 108 6.41 -7.77 -11.31
N LEU A 109 6.40 -7.26 -10.08
CA LEU A 109 7.60 -6.76 -9.40
C LEU A 109 8.45 -7.90 -8.80
N SER A 110 7.81 -9.01 -8.42
CA SER A 110 8.48 -10.19 -7.84
C SER A 110 9.20 -11.05 -8.88
N ASP A 111 8.76 -11.01 -10.14
CA ASP A 111 9.41 -11.75 -11.23
C ASP A 111 10.76 -11.13 -11.58
N LYS A 112 11.85 -11.66 -11.03
CA LYS A 112 13.22 -11.19 -11.29
C LYS A 112 13.72 -11.50 -12.70
N LYS A 113 13.03 -12.35 -13.46
CA LYS A 113 13.44 -12.79 -14.81
C LYS A 113 12.66 -12.10 -15.92
N ILE A 114 11.64 -11.32 -15.58
CA ILE A 114 10.86 -10.59 -16.55
C ILE A 114 11.74 -9.61 -17.33
N ALA A 115 11.54 -9.55 -18.65
CA ALA A 115 12.21 -8.53 -19.46
C ALA A 115 11.71 -7.13 -19.05
N ILE A 116 12.61 -6.15 -18.89
CA ILE A 116 12.29 -4.78 -18.45
C ILE A 116 11.13 -4.19 -19.27
N LYS A 117 11.20 -4.28 -20.61
CA LYS A 117 10.13 -3.78 -21.50
C LYS A 117 8.76 -4.42 -21.22
N LEU A 118 8.74 -5.71 -20.86
CA LEU A 118 7.50 -6.43 -20.52
C LEU A 118 6.99 -6.02 -19.13
N GLN A 119 7.88 -5.86 -18.16
CA GLN A 119 7.55 -5.32 -16.84
C GLN A 119 6.95 -3.92 -16.96
N GLU A 120 7.59 -3.02 -17.71
CA GLU A 120 7.09 -1.68 -17.98
C GLU A 120 5.70 -1.72 -18.63
N LYS A 121 5.49 -2.58 -19.63
CA LYS A 121 4.18 -2.75 -20.28
C LYS A 121 3.10 -3.13 -19.27
N ARG A 122 3.38 -4.13 -18.41
CA ARG A 122 2.43 -4.66 -17.43
C ARG A 122 2.11 -3.67 -16.31
N ILE A 123 3.13 -2.98 -15.78
CA ILE A 123 2.94 -1.89 -14.83
C ILE A 123 2.10 -0.77 -15.47
N ASN A 124 2.38 -0.39 -16.72
CA ASN A 124 1.60 0.64 -17.40
C ASN A 124 0.13 0.25 -17.64
N GLN A 125 -0.18 -1.04 -17.81
CA GLN A 125 -1.57 -1.51 -17.89
C GLN A 125 -2.31 -1.27 -16.56
N LEU A 126 -1.71 -1.66 -15.44
CA LEU A 126 -2.25 -1.39 -14.10
C LEU A 126 -2.40 0.11 -13.85
N VAL A 127 -1.37 0.90 -14.17
CA VAL A 127 -1.38 2.36 -14.01
C VAL A 127 -2.56 2.98 -14.76
N LYS A 128 -2.78 2.61 -16.02
CA LYS A 128 -3.89 3.14 -16.83
C LYS A 128 -5.26 2.81 -16.24
N LEU A 129 -5.42 1.63 -15.64
CA LEU A 129 -6.66 1.24 -14.99
C LEU A 129 -6.87 2.05 -13.69
N TYR A 130 -5.83 2.15 -12.86
CA TYR A 130 -5.89 2.95 -11.63
C TYR A 130 -6.14 4.44 -11.87
N GLU A 131 -5.59 5.01 -12.94
CA GLU A 131 -5.83 6.41 -13.33
C GLU A 131 -7.31 6.74 -13.62
N GLN A 132 -8.18 5.72 -13.81
CA GLN A 132 -9.62 5.93 -14.00
C GLN A 132 -10.34 6.24 -12.68
N VAL A 133 -9.78 5.86 -11.53
CA VAL A 133 -10.49 5.80 -10.25
C VAL A 133 -9.70 6.34 -9.06
N LEU A 134 -8.37 6.42 -9.16
CA LEU A 134 -7.48 6.93 -8.11
C LEU A 134 -6.80 8.23 -8.52
N THR A 135 -6.43 9.03 -7.52
CA THR A 135 -5.51 10.14 -7.77
C THR A 135 -4.11 9.60 -8.09
N PRO A 136 -3.29 10.33 -8.88
CA PRO A 136 -1.93 9.91 -9.17
C PRO A 136 -1.09 9.63 -7.91
N ASN A 137 -1.31 10.38 -6.82
CA ASN A 137 -0.55 10.17 -5.59
C ASN A 137 -0.94 8.88 -4.85
N ASP A 138 -2.22 8.50 -4.85
CA ASP A 138 -2.68 7.23 -4.25
C ASP A 138 -2.08 6.04 -4.99
N LEU A 139 -2.04 6.13 -6.32
CA LEU A 139 -1.43 5.12 -7.19
C LEU A 139 0.08 5.01 -6.92
N ILE A 140 0.80 6.12 -6.87
CA ILE A 140 2.25 6.09 -6.58
C ILE A 140 2.50 5.55 -5.17
N ALA A 141 1.68 5.89 -4.18
CA ALA A 141 1.80 5.33 -2.83
C ALA A 141 1.60 3.81 -2.83
N GLN A 142 0.58 3.30 -3.53
CA GLN A 142 0.36 1.86 -3.70
C GLN A 142 1.56 1.17 -4.35
N LEU A 143 2.15 1.80 -5.37
CA LEU A 143 3.33 1.27 -6.04
C LEU A 143 4.56 1.27 -5.12
N ILE A 144 4.80 2.34 -4.37
CA ILE A 144 5.93 2.40 -3.41
C ILE A 144 5.79 1.28 -2.38
N VAL A 145 4.59 1.08 -1.83
CA VAL A 145 4.34 -0.02 -0.89
C VAL A 145 4.58 -1.38 -1.55
N SER A 146 4.10 -1.59 -2.79
CA SER A 146 4.32 -2.86 -3.52
C SER A 146 5.81 -3.11 -3.86
N LEU A 147 6.59 -2.05 -4.10
CA LEU A 147 8.04 -2.14 -4.26
C LEU A 147 8.73 -2.53 -2.95
N VAL A 148 8.25 -2.02 -1.81
CA VAL A 148 8.74 -2.46 -0.49
C VAL A 148 8.42 -3.94 -0.27
N SER A 149 7.17 -4.37 -0.53
CA SER A 149 6.74 -5.77 -0.41
C SER A 149 7.49 -6.76 -1.32
N THR A 150 8.21 -6.26 -2.32
CA THR A 150 8.97 -7.08 -3.27
C THR A 150 10.49 -6.91 -3.10
N GLY A 151 10.92 -6.24 -2.03
CA GLY A 151 12.34 -6.02 -1.70
C GLY A 151 13.05 -4.98 -2.57
N ARG A 152 12.31 -4.20 -3.36
CA ARG A 152 12.84 -3.17 -4.28
C ARG A 152 12.95 -1.79 -3.61
N LEU A 153 13.62 -1.75 -2.45
CA LEU A 153 13.71 -0.53 -1.62
C LEU A 153 14.41 0.64 -2.31
N ALA A 154 15.40 0.35 -3.17
CA ALA A 154 16.08 1.39 -3.94
C ALA A 154 15.12 2.10 -4.88
N ASP A 155 14.32 1.37 -5.66
CA ASP A 155 13.32 1.92 -6.57
C ASP A 155 12.21 2.66 -5.81
N ALA A 156 11.74 2.10 -4.69
CA ALA A 156 10.76 2.73 -3.81
C ALA A 156 11.25 4.10 -3.31
N LYS A 157 12.52 4.17 -2.88
CA LYS A 157 13.18 5.42 -2.46
C LYS A 157 13.26 6.44 -3.59
N VAL A 158 13.66 6.00 -4.79
CA VAL A 158 13.76 6.87 -5.97
C VAL A 158 12.41 7.50 -6.28
N LEU A 159 11.35 6.68 -6.33
CA LEU A 159 10.00 7.15 -6.64
C LEU A 159 9.47 8.11 -5.58
N TRP A 160 9.59 7.77 -4.29
CA TRP A 160 9.09 8.63 -3.22
C TRP A 160 9.74 10.01 -3.28
N LEU A 161 11.07 10.08 -3.36
CA LEU A 161 11.83 11.33 -3.36
C LEU A 161 11.61 12.15 -4.64
N LYS A 162 11.52 11.52 -5.82
CA LYS A 162 11.38 12.26 -7.09
C LYS A 162 9.94 12.68 -7.38
N LEU A 163 8.94 11.95 -6.90
CA LEU A 163 7.53 12.23 -7.15
C LEU A 163 6.85 13.00 -6.02
N ASP A 164 7.46 13.06 -4.83
CA ASP A 164 7.03 13.91 -3.71
C ASP A 164 5.61 13.57 -3.21
N VAL A 165 5.40 12.30 -2.88
CA VAL A 165 4.09 11.77 -2.45
C VAL A 165 3.82 12.11 -0.99
N HIS A 166 2.66 12.71 -0.72
CA HIS A 166 2.25 13.08 0.64
C HIS A 166 1.91 11.86 1.50
N CYS A 167 2.20 11.95 2.81
CA CYS A 167 2.03 10.87 3.79
C CYS A 167 0.62 10.27 3.84
N LYS A 168 -0.42 11.10 3.67
CA LYS A 168 -1.83 10.65 3.69
C LYS A 168 -2.19 9.58 2.65
N HIS A 169 -1.44 9.51 1.55
CA HIS A 169 -1.71 8.55 0.47
C HIS A 169 -1.21 7.15 0.80
N PHE A 170 -0.35 7.00 1.81
CA PHE A 170 0.20 5.71 2.23
C PHE A 170 -0.69 4.95 3.21
N LEU A 171 -1.70 5.61 3.82
CA LEU A 171 -2.50 5.00 4.87
C LEU A 171 -3.20 3.72 4.38
N SER A 172 -3.97 3.82 3.30
CA SER A 172 -4.70 2.68 2.73
C SER A 172 -3.77 1.56 2.23
N PRO A 173 -2.72 1.85 1.42
CA PRO A 173 -1.75 0.83 1.02
C PRO A 173 -1.07 0.11 2.21
N LEU A 174 -0.79 0.81 3.31
CA LEU A 174 -0.21 0.19 4.51
C LEU A 174 -1.19 -0.70 5.26
N HIS A 175 -2.47 -0.33 5.35
CA HIS A 175 -3.47 -1.23 5.96
C HIS A 175 -3.65 -2.53 5.17
N ASN A 176 -3.30 -2.54 3.88
CA ASN A 176 -3.31 -3.75 3.05
C ASN A 176 -2.07 -4.64 3.28
N LEU A 177 -0.98 -4.11 3.84
CA LEU A 177 0.13 -4.89 4.40
C LEU A 177 -0.34 -5.52 5.72
N GLY A 178 -1.08 -6.62 5.63
CA GLY A 178 -1.71 -7.23 6.79
C GLY A 178 -2.69 -8.33 6.44
N SER A 179 -2.43 -9.05 5.34
CA SER A 179 -3.26 -10.20 5.00
C SER A 179 -2.88 -11.35 5.92
N ASP A 180 -3.86 -11.97 6.57
CA ASP A 180 -3.68 -12.95 7.66
C ASP A 180 -2.88 -14.24 7.26
N LYS A 181 -2.34 -14.31 6.04
CA LYS A 181 -1.66 -15.48 5.48
C LYS A 181 -0.14 -15.41 5.49
N PHE A 182 0.47 -14.23 5.56
CA PHE A 182 1.92 -14.06 5.40
C PHE A 182 2.55 -13.17 6.48
N VAL A 183 2.15 -13.40 7.73
CA VAL A 183 2.47 -12.51 8.88
C VAL A 183 3.97 -12.20 9.02
N ASP A 184 4.86 -13.19 8.87
CA ASP A 184 6.31 -12.97 8.97
C ASP A 184 6.89 -12.11 7.85
N VAL A 185 6.37 -12.31 6.64
CA VAL A 185 6.77 -11.58 5.44
C VAL A 185 6.26 -10.13 5.52
N ASP A 186 5.02 -9.95 5.96
CA ASP A 186 4.41 -8.64 6.15
C ASP A 186 5.09 -7.83 7.26
N LEU A 187 5.59 -8.48 8.32
CA LEU A 187 6.37 -7.81 9.37
C LEU A 187 7.72 -7.28 8.85
N VAL A 188 8.39 -8.02 7.94
CA VAL A 188 9.59 -7.51 7.26
C VAL A 188 9.25 -6.29 6.40
N HIS A 189 8.12 -6.34 5.68
CA HIS A 189 7.72 -5.24 4.80
C HIS A 189 7.36 -3.96 5.56
N ILE A 190 6.69 -4.05 6.70
CA ILE A 190 6.39 -2.86 7.52
C ILE A 190 7.67 -2.24 8.11
N ARG A 191 8.65 -3.07 8.50
CA ARG A 191 9.98 -2.61 8.95
C ARG A 191 10.72 -1.87 7.84
N ASP A 192 10.77 -2.47 6.65
CA ASP A 192 11.42 -1.89 5.49
C ASP A 192 10.75 -0.57 5.07
N PHE A 193 9.41 -0.52 5.13
CA PHE A 193 8.67 0.71 4.90
C PHE A 193 9.00 1.78 5.94
N ALA A 194 9.04 1.44 7.23
CA ALA A 194 9.35 2.39 8.30
C ALA A 194 10.76 2.98 8.14
N HIS A 195 11.74 2.15 7.75
CA HIS A 195 13.09 2.60 7.44
C HIS A 195 13.16 3.47 6.18
N LEU A 196 12.36 3.15 5.16
CA LEU A 196 12.22 4.00 3.97
C LEU A 196 11.62 5.37 4.33
N PHE A 197 10.57 5.38 5.15
CA PHE A 197 9.94 6.59 5.68
C PHE A 197 10.90 7.43 6.52
N GLU A 198 11.72 6.80 7.36
CA GLU A 198 12.77 7.47 8.13
C GLU A 198 13.75 8.22 7.22
N LYS A 199 14.23 7.54 6.18
CA LYS A 199 15.21 8.09 5.23
C LYS A 199 14.63 9.16 4.32
N CYS A 200 13.39 8.98 3.85
CA CYS A 200 12.78 9.85 2.87
C CYS A 200 12.08 11.07 3.50
N VAL A 201 11.47 10.91 4.67
CA VAL A 201 10.57 11.94 5.24
C VAL A 201 11.07 12.45 6.59
N LEU A 202 11.36 11.58 7.56
CA LEU A 202 11.73 12.02 8.91
C LEU A 202 13.09 12.73 8.94
N ALA A 203 14.08 12.24 8.19
CA ALA A 203 15.38 12.90 8.08
C ALA A 203 15.26 14.32 7.52
N GLU A 204 14.46 14.49 6.45
CA GLU A 204 14.22 15.82 5.87
C GLU A 204 13.47 16.73 6.84
N PHE A 205 12.44 16.23 7.52
CA PHE A 205 11.68 16.98 8.52
C PHE A 205 12.55 17.44 9.70
N LYS A 206 13.38 16.54 10.27
CA LYS A 206 14.32 16.87 11.35
C LYS A 206 15.35 17.93 10.92
N SER A 207 15.89 17.82 9.70
CA SER A 207 16.84 18.80 9.15
C SER A 207 16.23 20.21 9.05
N LYS A 208 14.99 20.32 8.55
CA LYS A 208 14.26 21.59 8.45
C LYS A 208 13.94 22.17 9.82
N LYS A 209 13.56 21.35 10.81
CA LYS A 209 13.30 21.80 12.19
C LYS A 209 14.57 22.33 12.86
N ARG A 210 15.72 21.67 12.64
CA ARG A 210 17.04 22.16 13.11
C ARG A 210 17.42 23.50 12.49
N LEU A 211 17.23 23.66 11.17
CA LEU A 211 17.49 24.93 10.48
C LEU A 211 16.58 26.07 10.96
N LYS A 212 15.29 25.79 11.20
CA LYS A 212 14.35 26.77 11.81
C LYS A 212 14.81 27.16 13.22
N LYS A 213 15.22 26.21 14.06
CA LYS A 213 15.79 26.50 15.40
C LYS A 213 17.07 27.34 15.32
N LYS A 214 18.01 27.00 14.44
CA LYS A 214 19.24 27.79 14.24
C LYS A 214 18.95 29.23 13.80
N LYS A 215 17.96 29.46 12.93
CA LYS A 215 17.55 30.81 12.54
C LYS A 215 16.93 31.61 13.68
N VAL A 216 16.17 30.95 14.56
CA VAL A 216 15.56 31.60 15.74
C VAL A 216 16.63 31.96 16.78
N VAL A 217 17.62 31.08 16.99
CA VAL A 217 18.75 31.36 17.89
C VAL A 217 19.65 32.47 17.33
N ALA A 218 19.85 32.54 16.01
CA ALA A 218 20.59 33.61 15.35
C ALA A 218 19.87 34.97 15.33
N SER A 219 18.57 35.03 15.65
CA SER A 219 17.78 36.27 15.71
C SER A 219 17.62 36.86 17.12
N GLY A 220 18.31 36.30 18.14
CA GLY A 220 18.48 36.91 19.46
C GLY A 220 17.73 36.21 20.60
N GLU A 221 18.46 35.52 21.48
CA GLU A 221 18.89 35.99 22.82
C GLU A 221 19.98 35.03 23.33
N GLU A 222 20.97 35.57 24.03
CA GLU A 222 22.30 35.03 24.28
C GLU A 222 22.35 33.65 24.98
N SER A 223 23.24 32.78 24.49
CA SER A 223 24.35 32.24 25.29
C SER A 223 25.33 31.53 24.36
N SER A 224 26.55 32.04 24.39
CA SER A 224 27.75 31.47 23.78
C SER A 224 28.02 30.08 24.31
N GLU A 225 28.23 29.11 23.41
CA GLU A 225 29.29 28.11 23.55
C GLU A 225 29.53 27.43 22.19
N ASP A 226 30.80 27.41 21.80
CA ASP A 226 31.37 26.98 20.52
C ASP A 226 30.88 25.61 20.04
N LEU A 227 30.40 25.49 18.79
CA LEU A 227 30.43 24.23 18.02
C LEU A 227 30.31 24.51 16.49
N PRO A 228 30.88 23.64 15.64
CA PRO A 228 31.62 24.04 14.45
C PRO A 228 30.76 24.44 13.26
N ASP A 229 31.37 25.33 12.48
CA ASP A 229 30.98 25.73 11.14
C ASP A 229 30.87 24.50 10.23
N GLY A 230 29.69 24.30 9.67
CA GLY A 230 29.33 23.08 8.97
C GLY A 230 28.00 23.27 8.30
N GLU A 231 27.97 24.09 7.25
CA GLU A 231 26.91 24.04 6.24
C GLU A 231 26.96 22.67 5.54
N GLU A 232 26.45 21.63 6.21
CA GLU A 232 25.94 20.45 5.52
C GLU A 232 24.66 20.86 4.77
N THR A 233 24.86 21.52 3.64
CA THR A 233 23.96 21.30 2.52
C THR A 233 23.99 19.79 2.27
N VAL A 234 22.95 19.07 2.72
CA VAL A 234 22.75 17.67 2.40
C VAL A 234 22.69 17.61 0.87
N LYS A 235 23.85 17.40 0.24
CA LYS A 235 23.98 17.03 -1.16
C LYS A 235 23.30 15.69 -1.24
N LEU A 236 22.01 15.70 -1.58
CA LEU A 236 21.31 14.50 -2.01
C LEU A 236 22.15 13.95 -3.14
N GLU A 237 22.84 12.84 -2.89
CA GLU A 237 23.59 12.13 -3.91
C GLU A 237 22.69 11.94 -5.13
N PRO A 238 23.25 12.00 -6.36
CA PRO A 238 22.46 11.76 -7.56
C PRO A 238 21.82 10.37 -7.44
N ILE A 239 20.51 10.34 -7.24
CA ILE A 239 19.78 9.07 -7.14
C ILE A 239 19.64 8.55 -8.58
N PRO A 240 20.29 7.42 -8.95
CA PRO A 240 20.14 6.85 -10.27
C PRO A 240 18.66 6.56 -10.54
N ASP A 241 18.22 6.73 -11.79
CA ASP A 241 16.79 6.68 -12.13
C ASP A 241 16.11 5.31 -11.91
N GLY A 242 16.89 4.26 -11.61
CA GLY A 242 16.41 2.90 -11.34
C GLY A 242 15.66 2.29 -12.53
N ASP A 243 15.11 1.09 -12.36
CA ASP A 243 14.27 0.48 -13.39
C ASP A 243 12.90 1.16 -13.50
N MET A 244 12.58 2.06 -12.56
CA MET A 244 11.33 2.82 -12.50
C MET A 244 11.42 4.19 -13.18
N ALA A 245 12.49 4.46 -13.92
CA ALA A 245 12.71 5.71 -14.65
C ALA A 245 11.52 6.12 -15.55
N PHE A 246 10.86 5.13 -16.18
CA PHE A 246 9.72 5.35 -17.06
C PHE A 246 8.51 5.97 -16.33
N LEU A 247 8.30 5.64 -15.06
CA LEU A 247 7.21 6.19 -14.24
C LEU A 247 7.48 7.63 -13.83
N ILE A 248 8.74 7.94 -13.53
CA ILE A 248 9.18 9.32 -13.26
C ILE A 248 8.91 10.17 -14.51
N LYS A 249 9.29 9.69 -15.70
CA LYS A 249 9.01 10.38 -16.97
C LYS A 249 7.51 10.52 -17.24
N ARG A 250 6.68 9.55 -16.82
CA ARG A 250 5.22 9.61 -16.96
C ARG A 250 4.59 10.71 -16.08
N TRP A 251 5.00 10.82 -14.82
CA TRP A 251 4.32 11.68 -13.84
C TRP A 251 5.02 13.02 -13.53
N GLN A 252 6.32 13.18 -13.83
CA GLN A 252 6.96 14.51 -13.78
C GLN A 252 6.33 15.58 -14.71
N PRO A 253 5.80 15.26 -15.91
CA PRO A 253 5.11 16.22 -16.76
C PRO A 253 3.90 16.87 -16.09
N TYR A 254 3.23 16.19 -15.16
CA TYR A 254 2.08 16.76 -14.44
C TYR A 254 2.45 17.95 -13.54
N LYS A 255 3.68 17.98 -12.98
CA LYS A 255 4.17 19.12 -12.21
C LYS A 255 4.61 20.29 -13.10
N LYS A 256 5.10 20.01 -14.33
CA LYS A 256 5.56 21.04 -15.29
C LYS A 256 4.41 21.65 -16.12
N ARG A 257 3.33 20.91 -16.37
CA ARG A 257 2.22 21.37 -17.23
C ARG A 257 1.34 22.47 -16.63
N LYS A 258 1.30 22.63 -15.30
CA LYS A 258 0.50 23.70 -14.67
C LYS A 258 1.22 25.05 -14.60
N TYR A 259 2.56 25.08 -14.75
CA TYR A 259 3.37 26.30 -14.66
C TYR A 259 4.60 26.15 -15.57
N GLY A 260 4.53 26.63 -16.81
CA GLY A 260 5.57 26.51 -17.85
C GLY A 260 6.93 27.19 -17.58
N LYS A 261 7.41 27.22 -16.34
CA LYS A 261 8.75 27.65 -15.94
C LYS A 261 9.38 26.54 -15.08
N PRO A 262 10.72 26.39 -15.07
CA PRO A 262 11.40 25.59 -14.06
C PRO A 262 11.15 26.21 -12.69
N GLN A 263 10.06 25.85 -12.04
CA GLN A 263 9.86 26.17 -10.64
C GLN A 263 11.00 25.48 -9.89
N LYS A 264 11.74 26.24 -9.07
CA LYS A 264 12.51 25.65 -7.96
C LYS A 264 11.55 24.69 -7.28
N ILE A 265 11.80 23.38 -7.37
CA ILE A 265 10.93 22.35 -6.81
C ILE A 265 10.76 22.75 -5.34
N LYS A 266 9.58 23.27 -4.98
CA LYS A 266 9.25 23.52 -3.58
C LYS A 266 9.19 22.13 -2.97
N LYS A 267 10.26 21.73 -2.29
CA LYS A 267 10.33 20.48 -1.54
C LYS A 267 9.10 20.42 -0.64
N PHE A 268 8.40 19.28 -0.63
CA PHE A 268 7.23 19.05 0.21
C PHE A 268 7.43 19.59 1.62
N GLU A 269 6.48 20.42 2.05
CA GLU A 269 6.35 20.80 3.44
C GLU A 269 5.47 19.75 4.12
N VAL A 270 6.13 18.83 4.82
CA VAL A 270 5.49 17.81 5.63
C VAL A 270 4.72 18.49 6.75
N LYS A 271 3.38 18.42 6.72
CA LYS A 271 2.53 18.89 7.82
C LYS A 271 2.63 17.92 8.99
N ALA A 272 2.66 18.45 10.22
CA ALA A 272 2.78 17.65 11.44
C ALA A 272 1.66 16.59 11.54
N ASP A 273 0.41 16.97 11.30
CA ASP A 273 -0.75 16.08 11.41
C ASP A 273 -0.70 14.93 10.38
N GLN A 274 -0.15 15.18 9.18
CA GLN A 274 0.00 14.15 8.15
C GLN A 274 1.13 13.17 8.48
N LEU A 275 2.17 13.66 9.15
CA LEU A 275 3.27 12.83 9.65
C LEU A 275 2.76 11.94 10.79
N GLU A 276 2.01 12.51 11.73
CA GLU A 276 1.42 11.81 12.85
C GLU A 276 0.46 10.70 12.39
N ALA A 277 -0.43 11.00 11.43
CA ALA A 277 -1.34 9.99 10.88
C ALA A 277 -0.58 8.79 10.30
N LEU A 278 0.47 9.03 9.50
CA LEU A 278 1.25 7.95 8.90
C LEU A 278 2.05 7.16 9.96
N VAL A 279 2.62 7.85 10.94
CA VAL A 279 3.29 7.24 12.08
C VAL A 279 2.34 6.33 12.86
N ASN A 280 1.12 6.79 13.12
CA ASN A 280 0.11 6.00 13.83
C ASN A 280 -0.29 4.77 13.01
N THR A 281 -0.50 4.91 11.70
CA THR A 281 -0.78 3.76 10.83
C THR A 281 0.37 2.75 10.80
N ILE A 282 1.63 3.20 10.75
CA ILE A 282 2.79 2.30 10.83
C ILE A 282 2.77 1.53 12.15
N GLN A 283 2.58 2.22 13.28
CA GLN A 283 2.51 1.58 14.59
C GLN A 283 1.35 0.57 14.65
N GLU A 284 0.16 0.96 14.22
CA GLU A 284 -1.05 0.12 14.25
C GLU A 284 -0.88 -1.17 13.43
N VAL A 285 -0.43 -1.03 12.18
CA VAL A 285 -0.20 -2.17 11.28
C VAL A 285 0.88 -3.10 11.83
N TRP A 286 1.99 -2.53 12.31
CA TRP A 286 3.08 -3.29 12.92
C TRP A 286 2.60 -4.06 14.16
N PHE A 287 1.83 -3.41 15.04
CA PHE A 287 1.25 -4.07 16.22
C PHE A 287 0.27 -5.17 15.87
N ARG A 288 -0.61 -4.94 14.89
CA ARG A 288 -1.55 -5.95 14.42
C ARG A 288 -0.81 -7.18 13.90
N LEU A 289 0.24 -7.00 13.11
CA LEU A 289 1.07 -8.09 12.59
C LEU A 289 1.75 -8.88 13.72
N ILE A 290 2.28 -8.20 14.75
CA ILE A 290 2.85 -8.86 15.94
C ILE A 290 1.78 -9.70 16.65
N LYS A 291 0.59 -9.13 16.91
CA LYS A 291 -0.53 -9.84 17.57
C LYS A 291 -0.94 -11.09 16.78
N LEU A 292 -1.07 -10.98 15.44
CA LEU A 292 -1.47 -12.08 14.56
C LEU A 292 -0.47 -13.23 14.51
N LYS A 293 0.83 -12.94 14.71
CA LYS A 293 1.87 -13.97 14.70
C LYS A 293 1.73 -14.96 15.86
N ASN A 294 0.95 -14.62 16.90
CA ASN A 294 0.87 -15.36 18.15
C ASN A 294 2.27 -15.65 18.73
N ASP A 295 3.23 -14.78 18.43
CA ASP A 295 4.62 -14.92 18.82
C ASP A 295 4.79 -14.28 20.19
N PRO A 296 5.16 -15.02 21.25
CA PRO A 296 5.46 -14.43 22.56
C PRO A 296 6.74 -13.55 22.57
N LYS A 297 7.27 -13.17 21.41
CA LYS A 297 8.60 -12.56 21.26
C LYS A 297 8.56 -11.04 21.13
N VAL A 298 8.81 -10.41 22.28
CA VAL A 298 9.72 -9.28 22.56
C VAL A 298 10.39 -8.59 21.35
N VAL A 299 11.04 -9.31 20.42
CA VAL A 299 11.84 -8.72 19.32
C VAL A 299 11.04 -7.77 18.41
N GLY A 300 9.82 -8.14 17.99
CA GLY A 300 9.02 -7.28 17.10
C GLY A 300 8.59 -5.98 17.78
N VAL A 301 8.33 -6.04 19.08
CA VAL A 301 7.98 -4.89 19.93
C VAL A 301 9.23 -4.05 20.22
N GLU A 302 10.35 -4.67 20.58
CA GLU A 302 11.64 -4.01 20.80
C GLU A 302 12.10 -3.22 19.57
N GLU A 303 11.98 -3.77 18.37
CA GLU A 303 12.35 -3.07 17.15
C GLU A 303 11.45 -1.86 16.88
N LEU A 304 10.14 -1.98 17.15
CA LEU A 304 9.21 -0.87 17.06
C LEU A 304 9.56 0.21 18.10
N GLU A 305 9.82 -0.18 19.35
CA GLU A 305 10.29 0.74 20.39
C GLU A 305 11.61 1.42 20.02
N GLN A 306 12.57 0.68 19.45
CA GLN A 306 13.83 1.24 18.96
C GLN A 306 13.60 2.22 17.80
N PHE A 307 12.70 1.91 16.88
CA PHE A 307 12.30 2.82 15.80
C PHE A 307 11.69 4.12 16.37
N LEU A 308 10.76 3.99 17.31
CA LEU A 308 10.08 5.13 17.95
C LEU A 308 11.07 5.99 18.75
N LYS A 309 11.91 5.36 19.58
CA LYS A 309 12.94 6.01 20.40
C LYS A 309 13.97 6.74 19.56
N ARG A 310 14.53 6.09 18.53
CA ARG A 310 15.48 6.71 17.59
C ARG A 310 14.90 7.92 16.86
N ASN A 311 13.57 7.93 16.68
CA ASN A 311 12.88 9.00 15.98
C ASN A 311 12.23 10.06 16.90
N ASN A 312 12.35 9.91 18.22
CA ASN A 312 11.63 10.73 19.21
C ASN A 312 10.12 10.80 18.93
N ILE A 313 9.54 9.66 18.59
CA ILE A 313 8.11 9.50 18.31
C ILE A 313 7.47 8.91 19.57
N PRO A 314 6.40 9.52 20.11
CA PRO A 314 5.66 8.92 21.21
C PRO A 314 4.94 7.67 20.74
N PHE A 315 4.91 6.68 21.61
CA PHE A 315 4.09 5.50 21.41
C PHE A 315 2.61 5.89 21.47
N SER A 316 1.81 5.46 20.51
CA SER A 316 0.38 5.78 20.50
C SER A 316 -0.38 4.87 21.46
N GLU A 317 -0.89 5.44 22.55
CA GLU A 317 -1.67 4.71 23.58
C GLU A 317 -2.93 4.06 23.01
N LYS A 318 -3.47 4.58 21.91
CA LYS A 318 -4.68 4.07 21.22
C LYS A 318 -4.53 2.67 20.61
N ILE A 319 -3.32 2.12 20.58
CA ILE A 319 -3.03 0.82 19.94
C ILE A 319 -3.19 -0.37 20.92
N HIS A 320 -3.38 -0.08 22.22
CA HIS A 320 -3.58 -1.08 23.27
C HIS A 320 -5.05 -1.47 23.53
N GLU A 321 -6.03 -0.69 23.07
CA GLU A 321 -7.46 -1.05 23.11
C GLU A 321 -7.85 -2.04 22.00
#